data_AF-A0A2M7JS65-F1
#
_entry.id   AF-A0A2M7JS65-F1
#
_cell.length_a   1.000
_cell.length_b   1.000
_cell.length_c   1.000
_cell.angle_alpha   90.00
_cell.angle_beta   90.00
_cell.angle_gamma   90.00
#
_symmetry.space_group_name_H-M   'P 1'
#
loop_
_entity.id
_entity.type
_entity.pdbx_description
1 polymer ?
#
loop_
_entity_poly.entity_id
_entity_poly.type
_entity_poly.pdbx_seq_one_letter_code
_entity_poly.pdbx_strand_id
1 'polypeptide(L)' 'MATSTSEEIIDRIKQAHELYHRLVLIVGPSGSGKTSLLQEVSKQTGFRYINLNLELSRS' A
#
# COMPACT_ATOMS: atom_id res chain seq x y z
N MET A 1 -2.41 -19.58 11.51
CA MET A 1 -3.05 -18.30 11.88
C MET A 1 -3.35 -17.57 10.58
N ALA A 2 -4.55 -17.02 10.40
CA ALA A 2 -4.88 -16.29 9.17
C ALA A 2 -4.14 -14.95 9.19
N THR A 3 -3.17 -14.76 8.28
CA THR A 3 -2.50 -13.48 8.07
C THR A 3 -3.53 -12.46 7.59
N SER A 4 -3.47 -11.25 8.14
CA SER A 4 -4.33 -10.16 7.67
C SER A 4 -3.89 -9.70 6.27
N THR A 5 -4.80 -9.12 5.48
CA THR A 5 -4.45 -8.58 4.14
C THR A 5 -3.37 -7.49 4.24
N SER A 6 -3.31 -6.74 5.35
CA SER A 6 -2.28 -5.73 5.59
C SER A 6 -0.90 -6.36 5.77
N GLU A 7 -0.79 -7.49 6.49
CA GLU A 7 0.46 -8.25 6.62
C GLU A 7 0.97 -8.76 5.27
N GLU A 8 0.08 -9.29 4.41
CA GLU A 8 0.47 -9.73 3.07
C GLU A 8 1.03 -8.58 2.22
N ILE A 9 0.41 -7.40 2.29
CA ILE A 9 0.90 -6.22 1.57
C ILE A 9 2.28 -5.80 2.08
N ILE A 10 2.48 -5.79 3.39
CA ILE A 10 3.77 -5.42 4.00
C ILE A 10 4.87 -6.37 3.51
N ASP A 11 4.60 -7.67 3.46
CA ASP A 11 5.57 -8.65 2.97
C ASP A 11 5.83 -8.53 1.46
N ARG A 12 4.81 -8.17 0.66
CA ARG A 12 5.00 -7.85 -0.76
C ARG A 12 5.83 -6.58 -0.97
N ILE A 13 5.67 -5.56 -0.13
CA ILE A 13 6.49 -4.34 -0.18
C ILE A 13 7.96 -4.66 0.13
N LYS A 14 8.22 -5.46 1.17
CA LYS A 14 9.59 -5.91 1.50
C LYS A 14 10.22 -6.67 0.34
N GLN A 15 9.48 -7.62 -0.27
CA GLN A 15 9.97 -8.36 -1.42
C GLN A 15 10.23 -7.45 -2.64
N ALA A 16 9.39 -6.46 -2.88
CA ALA A 16 9.56 -5.52 -3.99
C ALA A 16 10.86 -4.71 -3.88
N HIS A 17 11.31 -4.42 -2.65
CA HIS A 17 12.59 -3.75 -2.39
C HIS A 17 13.77 -4.56 -2.96
N GLU A 18 13.80 -5.87 -2.67
CA GLU A 18 14.84 -6.80 -3.13
C GLU A 18 14.80 -7.06 -4.65
N LEU A 19 13.67 -6.76 -5.30
CA LEU A 19 13.43 -7.05 -6.71
C LEU A 19 13.61 -5.82 -7.62
N TYR A 20 14.55 -4.94 -7.31
CA TYR A 20 14.76 -3.65 -8.02
C TYR A 20 13.55 -2.70 -7.94
N HIS A 21 12.97 -2.55 -6.74
CA HIS A 21 11.86 -1.63 -6.47
C HIS A 21 10.65 -1.80 -7.40
N ARG A 22 10.21 -3.05 -7.60
CA ARG A 22 9.04 -3.34 -8.45
C ARG A 22 7.78 -2.64 -7.92
N LEU A 23 6.96 -2.15 -8.85
CA LEU A 23 5.65 -1.59 -8.52
C LEU A 23 4.71 -2.70 -8.03
N VAL A 24 4.11 -2.49 -6.85
CA VAL A 24 3.05 -3.35 -6.30
C VAL A 24 1.70 -2.70 -6.55
N LEU A 25 0.76 -3.46 -7.12
CA LEU A 25 -0.60 -3.00 -7.41
C LEU A 25 -1.62 -3.77 -6.56
N ILE A 26 -2.55 -3.04 -5.93
CA ILE A 26 -3.70 -3.62 -5.21
C ILE A 26 -4.93 -3.46 -6.10
N VAL A 27 -5.51 -4.58 -6.52
CA VAL A 27 -6.65 -4.63 -7.44
C VAL A 27 -7.88 -5.20 -6.73
N GLY A 28 -9.03 -4.58 -6.94
CA GLY A 28 -10.31 -5.04 -6.40
C GLY A 28 -11.44 -4.10 -6.80
N PRO A 29 -12.72 -4.50 -6.59
CA PRO A 29 -13.89 -3.71 -6.98
C PRO A 29 -13.90 -2.29 -6.39
N SER A 30 -14.62 -1.37 -7.02
CA SER A 30 -14.83 -0.04 -6.42
C SER A 30 -15.48 -0.17 -5.03
N GLY A 31 -15.08 0.67 -4.08
CA GLY A 31 -15.58 0.61 -2.70
C GLY A 31 -15.04 -0.53 -1.84
N SER A 32 -14.16 -1.41 -2.34
CA SER A 32 -13.63 -2.57 -1.59
C SER A 32 -12.64 -2.23 -0.45
N GLY A 33 -12.50 -0.95 -0.06
CA GLY A 33 -11.64 -0.54 1.06
C GLY A 33 -10.13 -0.44 0.77
N LYS A 34 -9.68 -0.51 -0.50
CA LYS A 34 -8.24 -0.45 -0.86
C LYS A 34 -7.50 0.74 -0.24
N THR A 35 -8.10 1.92 -0.28
CA THR A 35 -7.52 3.15 0.30
C THR A 35 -7.38 3.03 1.81
N SER A 36 -8.41 2.54 2.50
CA SER A 36 -8.36 2.33 3.96
C SER A 36 -7.30 1.30 4.35
N LEU A 37 -7.17 0.22 3.56
CA LEU A 37 -6.15 -0.80 3.75
C LEU A 37 -4.73 -0.24 3.60
N LEU A 38 -4.47 0.62 2.59
CA LEU A 38 -3.17 1.29 2.44
C LEU A 38 -2.87 2.27 3.58
N GLN A 39 -3.88 2.95 4.12
CA GLN A 39 -3.72 3.81 5.30
C GLN A 39 -3.38 2.98 6.55
N GLU A 40 -3.98 1.80 6.70
CA GLU A 40 -3.66 0.87 7.78
C GLU A 40 -2.20 0.39 7.67
N VAL A 41 -1.76 -0.04 6.49
CA VAL A 41 -0.38 -0.43 6.23
C VAL A 41 0.59 0.71 6.55
N SER A 42 0.27 1.95 6.16
CA SER A 42 1.07 3.13 6.51
C SER A 42 1.18 3.34 8.03
N LYS A 43 0.08 3.16 8.78
CA LYS A 43 0.10 3.24 10.25
C LYS A 43 0.95 2.13 10.88
N GLN A 44 0.84 0.90 10.37
CA GLN A 44 1.59 -0.25 10.90
C GLN A 44 3.10 -0.17 10.61
N THR A 45 3.48 0.35 9.44
CA THR A 45 4.89 0.44 9.00
C THR A 45 5.57 1.74 9.40
N GLY A 46 4.82 2.79 9.72
CA GLY A 46 5.33 4.14 9.90
C GLY A 46 5.70 4.85 8.59
N PHE A 47 5.44 4.25 7.42
CA PHE A 47 5.70 4.88 6.13
C PHE A 47 4.73 6.04 5.85
N ARG A 48 5.21 7.06 5.14
CA ARG A 48 4.38 8.19 4.71
C ARG A 48 3.44 7.75 3.58
N TYR A 49 2.14 7.78 3.83
CA TYR A 49 1.11 7.63 2.79
C TYR A 49 1.01 8.93 1.96
N ILE A 50 1.24 8.83 0.64
CA ILE A 50 1.17 9.98 -0.29
C ILE A 50 0.19 9.66 -1.40
N ASN A 51 -0.82 10.52 -1.58
CA ASN A 51 -1.67 10.51 -2.76
C ASN A 51 -1.00 11.38 -3.84
N LEU A 52 -0.19 10.75 -4.70
CA LEU A 52 0.60 11.45 -5.72
C LEU A 52 -0.25 12.33 -6.63
N ASN A 53 -1.42 11.85 -7.08
CA ASN A 53 -2.28 12.64 -7.97
C ASN A 53 -2.78 13.92 -7.29
N LEU A 54 -3.16 13.83 -6.02
CA LEU A 54 -3.59 15.00 -5.26
C LEU A 54 -2.42 15.97 -5.01
N GLU A 55 -1.25 15.47 -4.66
CA GLU A 55 -0.06 16.30 -4.39
C GLU A 55 0.36 17.09 -5.65
N LEU A 56 0.40 16.40 -6.80
CA LEU A 56 0.73 17.02 -8.08
C LEU A 56 -0.30 18.05 -8.52
N SER A 57 -1.58 17.88 -8.15
CA SER A 57 -2.63 18.86 -8.47
C SER A 57 -2.58 20.15 -7.63
N ARG A 58 -1.83 20.14 -6.52
CA ARG A 58 -1.65 21.31 -5.63
C ARG A 58 -0.41 22.14 -5.97
N SER A 59 0.45 21.63 -6.86
CA SER A 59 1.70 22.25 -7.31
C SER A 59 1.44 23.10 -8.56
#